data_AF-A0A7S1Q9D3-F1
#
_entry.id   AF-A0A7S1Q9D3-F1
#
_cell.length_a   1.000
_cell.length_b   1.000
_cell.length_c   1.000
_cell.angle_alpha   90.00
_cell.angle_beta   90.00
_cell.angle_gamma   90.00
#
_symmetry.space_group_name_H-M   'P 1'
#
loop_
_entity.id
_entity.type
_entity.pdbx_description
1 polymer ?
#
loop_
_entity_poly.entity_id
_entity_poly.type
_entity_poly.pdbx_seq_one_letter_code
_entity_poly.pdbx_strand_id
1 'polypeptide(L)'
;ENARSITYGLSSEAAAVVLQTEENKRRRARIKEEAMKQELDRRAAFNEYEDEKGTIRVYARIKGGGKPGDANAAKYTIAPSSEIERHELTLTQTRLNATSTGTRDQASTFTYDRVFGPATTQEEVFAEVGTLVDSAVDGYKACAFAYGQTGSGKT
;
A
#
# COMPACT_ATOMS: atom_id res chain seq x y z
N GLU A 1 47.76 -5.15 22.83
CA GLU A 1 49.14 -5.56 22.48
C GLU A 1 49.28 -6.92 21.77
N ASN A 2 48.22 -7.72 21.59
CA ASN A 2 48.36 -9.12 21.15
C ASN A 2 48.39 -9.36 19.62
N ALA A 3 48.14 -8.34 18.78
CA ALA A 3 48.05 -8.52 17.32
C ALA A 3 49.41 -8.43 16.60
N ARG A 4 50.41 -7.80 17.22
CA ARG A 4 51.72 -7.58 16.57
C ARG A 4 52.62 -8.83 16.54
N SER A 5 52.33 -9.84 17.37
CA SER A 5 53.19 -11.02 17.51
C SER A 5 53.02 -12.07 16.41
N ILE A 6 51.86 -12.14 15.74
CA ILE A 6 51.54 -13.21 14.76
C ILE A 6 52.13 -12.92 13.37
N THR A 7 52.50 -11.67 13.09
CA THR A 7 52.91 -11.21 11.75
C THR A 7 54.39 -11.40 11.40
N TYR A 8 55.26 -11.72 12.37
CA TYR A 8 56.72 -11.72 12.18
C TYR A 8 57.28 -12.84 11.26
N GLY A 9 56.43 -13.70 10.69
CA GLY A 9 56.85 -14.79 9.79
C GLY A 9 56.14 -14.85 8.43
N LEU A 10 55.27 -13.88 8.11
CA LEU A 10 54.50 -13.85 6.86
C LEU A 10 55.19 -12.94 5.83
N SER A 11 55.18 -13.34 4.54
CA SER A 11 55.57 -12.47 3.42
C SER A 11 54.84 -11.12 3.53
N SER A 12 55.51 -10.03 3.14
CA SER A 12 54.95 -8.67 3.19
C SER A 12 53.57 -8.57 2.53
N GLU A 13 53.33 -9.35 1.48
CA GLU A 13 52.05 -9.44 0.78
C GLU A 13 50.96 -10.10 1.64
N ALA A 14 51.29 -11.18 2.35
CA ALA A 14 50.33 -11.88 3.20
C ALA A 14 49.92 -11.05 4.43
N ALA A 15 50.86 -10.29 5.00
CA ALA A 15 50.55 -9.34 6.09
C ALA A 15 49.60 -8.21 5.62
N ALA A 16 49.82 -7.67 4.41
CA ALA A 16 48.96 -6.65 3.83
C ALA A 16 47.53 -7.16 3.57
N VAL A 17 47.37 -8.40 3.08
CA VAL A 17 46.06 -9.02 2.84
C VAL A 17 45.28 -9.25 4.14
N VAL A 18 45.95 -9.69 5.21
CA VAL A 18 45.30 -9.87 6.52
C VAL A 18 44.78 -8.55 7.09
N LEU A 19 45.58 -7.48 7.02
CA LEU A 19 45.18 -6.14 7.45
C LEU A 19 43.99 -5.61 6.63
N GLN A 20 44.03 -5.72 5.30
CA GLN A 20 42.89 -5.34 4.45
C GLN A 20 41.62 -6.14 4.75
N THR A 21 41.78 -7.43 5.09
CA THR A 21 40.63 -8.28 5.46
C THR A 21 40.00 -7.84 6.78
N GLU A 22 40.82 -7.47 7.79
CA GLU A 22 40.32 -6.91 9.05
C GLU A 22 39.62 -5.56 8.86
N GLU A 23 40.19 -4.67 8.05
CA GLU A 23 39.57 -3.40 7.70
C GLU A 23 38.24 -3.60 6.96
N ASN A 24 38.20 -4.51 5.98
CA ASN A 24 36.97 -4.86 5.27
C ASN A 24 35.93 -5.47 6.20
N LYS A 25 36.31 -6.31 7.17
CA LYS A 25 35.40 -6.83 8.20
C LYS A 25 34.82 -5.70 9.05
N ARG A 26 35.66 -4.77 9.53
CA ARG A 26 35.20 -3.60 10.31
C ARG A 26 34.30 -2.68 9.48
N ARG A 27 34.62 -2.47 8.20
CA ARG A 27 33.79 -1.67 7.29
C ARG A 27 32.42 -2.31 7.07
N ARG A 28 32.36 -3.64 6.86
CA ARG A 28 31.11 -4.38 6.73
C ARG A 28 30.28 -4.33 8.01
N ALA A 29 30.91 -4.41 9.18
CA ALA A 29 30.22 -4.30 10.46
C ALA A 29 29.54 -2.94 10.63
N ARG A 30 30.26 -1.84 10.34
CA ARG A 30 29.70 -0.47 10.40
C ARG A 30 28.53 -0.28 9.45
N ILE A 31 28.70 -0.67 8.17
CA ILE A 31 27.63 -0.56 7.17
C ILE A 31 26.41 -1.39 7.60
N LYS A 32 26.61 -2.58 8.18
CA LYS A 32 25.52 -3.43 8.65
C LYS A 32 24.78 -2.81 9.83
N GLU A 33 25.49 -2.18 10.76
CA GLU A 33 24.92 -1.48 11.91
C GLU A 33 24.11 -0.26 11.47
N GLU A 34 24.67 0.55 10.57
CA GLU A 34 23.97 1.71 9.98
C GLU A 34 22.72 1.28 9.20
N ALA A 35 22.82 0.23 8.37
CA ALA A 35 21.69 -0.31 7.63
C ALA A 35 20.60 -0.86 8.56
N MET A 36 20.99 -1.51 9.67
CA MET A 36 20.04 -2.00 10.67
C MET A 36 19.33 -0.84 11.38
N LYS A 37 20.05 0.23 11.71
CA LYS A 37 19.45 1.43 12.31
C LYS A 37 18.46 2.09 11.34
N GLN A 38 18.86 2.28 10.08
CA GLN A 38 17.99 2.82 9.04
C GLN A 38 16.73 2.00 8.86
N GLU A 39 16.84 0.67 8.89
CA GLU A 39 15.68 -0.20 8.77
C GLU A 39 14.73 -0.10 9.97
N LEU A 40 15.26 0.03 11.19
CA LEU A 40 14.43 0.27 12.39
C LEU A 40 13.70 1.62 12.31
N ASP A 41 14.41 2.67 11.92
CA ASP A 41 13.83 4.01 11.75
C ASP A 41 12.76 4.01 10.64
N ARG A 42 13.00 3.31 9.53
CA ARG A 42 12.04 3.12 8.44
C ARG A 42 10.76 2.45 8.94
N ARG A 43 10.88 1.36 9.70
CA ARG A 43 9.73 0.64 10.26
C ARG A 43 8.93 1.51 11.22
N ALA A 44 9.61 2.23 12.10
CA ALA A 44 8.95 3.13 13.06
C ALA A 44 8.14 4.20 12.35
N ALA A 45 8.76 4.92 11.40
CA ALA A 45 8.09 5.97 10.62
C ALA A 45 6.94 5.41 9.76
N PHE A 46 7.13 4.23 9.17
CA PHE A 46 6.10 3.59 8.35
C PHE A 46 4.87 3.19 9.19
N ASN A 47 5.08 2.63 10.38
CA ASN A 47 3.98 2.23 11.24
C ASN A 47 3.21 3.44 11.79
N GLU A 48 3.92 4.51 12.19
CA GLU A 48 3.29 5.75 12.63
C GLU A 48 2.39 6.34 11.54
N TYR A 49 2.88 6.38 10.30
CA TYR A 49 2.11 6.83 9.15
C TYR A 49 0.88 5.95 8.85
N GLU A 50 1.03 4.62 8.94
CA GLU A 50 -0.10 3.70 8.73
C GLU A 50 -1.15 3.77 9.85
N ASP A 51 -0.72 4.05 11.09
CA ASP A 51 -1.63 4.28 12.22
C ASP A 51 -2.42 5.59 12.06
N GLU A 52 -1.79 6.66 11.54
CA GLU A 52 -2.46 7.93 11.23
C GLU A 52 -3.54 7.79 10.15
N LYS A 53 -3.31 6.95 9.14
CA LYS A 53 -4.33 6.61 8.13
C LYS A 53 -5.52 5.84 8.71
N GLY A 54 -5.34 5.25 9.88
CA GLY A 54 -6.35 4.47 10.57
C GLY A 54 -6.21 2.97 10.37
N THR A 55 -6.45 2.23 11.46
CA THR A 55 -6.31 0.77 11.52
C THR A 55 -7.28 0.02 10.61
N ILE A 56 -8.47 0.60 10.35
CA ILE A 56 -9.48 0.01 9.47
C ILE A 56 -9.67 0.94 8.29
N ARG A 57 -9.44 0.41 7.09
CA ARG A 57 -9.58 1.13 5.82
C ARG A 57 -10.60 0.43 4.93
N VAL A 58 -11.50 1.21 4.33
CA VAL A 58 -12.55 0.74 3.45
C VAL A 58 -12.35 1.37 2.07
N TYR A 59 -12.07 0.50 1.11
CA TYR A 59 -11.89 0.86 -0.29
C TYR A 59 -13.10 0.43 -1.12
N ALA A 60 -13.55 1.28 -2.03
CA ALA A 60 -14.55 0.92 -3.02
C ALA A 60 -13.89 0.75 -4.39
N ARG A 61 -14.24 -0.33 -5.10
CA ARG A 61 -13.79 -0.54 -6.49
C ARG A 61 -14.97 -0.78 -7.40
N ILE A 62 -15.05 0.02 -8.45
CA ILE A 62 -16.10 -0.09 -9.47
C ILE A 62 -15.55 -0.92 -10.62
N LYS A 63 -16.19 -2.05 -10.92
CA LYS A 63 -15.88 -2.89 -12.07
C LYS A 63 -16.95 -2.74 -13.14
N GLY A 64 -16.54 -2.57 -14.39
CA GLY A 64 -17.46 -2.65 -15.53
C GLY A 64 -18.34 -1.41 -15.73
N GLY A 65 -17.72 -0.23 -15.74
CA GLY A 65 -18.37 0.94 -16.33
C GLY A 65 -18.50 0.70 -17.83
N GLY A 66 -19.72 0.59 -18.34
CA GLY A 66 -19.96 0.61 -19.78
C GLY A 66 -19.27 1.82 -20.41
N LYS A 67 -18.93 1.72 -21.70
CA LYS A 67 -18.33 2.85 -22.43
C LYS A 67 -19.19 4.11 -22.22
N PRO A 68 -18.60 5.31 -22.12
CA PRO A 68 -19.38 6.55 -22.10
C PRO A 68 -20.30 6.57 -23.33
N GLY A 69 -21.62 6.55 -23.10
CA GLY A 69 -22.65 6.46 -24.14
C GLY A 69 -23.52 5.20 -24.11
N ASP A 70 -23.21 4.22 -23.26
CA ASP A 70 -24.10 3.06 -23.06
C ASP A 70 -25.28 3.44 -22.16
N ALA A 71 -26.50 3.40 -22.70
CA ALA A 71 -27.71 3.83 -21.99
C ALA A 71 -28.02 2.97 -20.75
N ASN A 72 -27.41 1.78 -20.65
CA ASN A 72 -27.51 0.86 -19.51
C ASN A 72 -26.34 0.96 -18.52
N ALA A 73 -25.38 1.86 -18.74
CA ALA A 73 -24.28 2.05 -17.78
C ALA A 73 -24.80 2.66 -16.47
N ALA A 74 -24.34 2.11 -15.34
CA ALA A 74 -24.63 2.66 -14.03
C ALA A 74 -24.12 4.11 -13.94
N LYS A 75 -24.99 5.04 -13.50
CA LYS A 75 -24.62 6.44 -13.27
C LYS A 75 -23.95 6.55 -11.90
N TYR A 76 -22.68 6.97 -11.90
CA TYR A 76 -21.93 7.23 -10.68
C TYR A 76 -21.04 8.45 -10.82
N THR A 77 -20.74 9.09 -9.70
CA THR A 77 -19.79 10.21 -9.60
C THR A 77 -18.80 9.91 -8.47
N ILE A 78 -17.53 10.17 -8.72
CA ILE A 78 -16.46 10.11 -7.72
C ILE A 78 -15.99 11.54 -7.47
N ALA A 79 -15.97 11.97 -6.21
CA ALA A 79 -15.52 13.29 -5.80
C ALA A 79 -14.63 13.20 -4.56
N PRO A 80 -13.74 14.15 -4.32
CA PRO A 80 -13.11 14.29 -3.01
C PRO A 80 -14.19 14.56 -1.96
N SER A 81 -14.09 13.91 -0.80
CA SER A 81 -15.00 14.17 0.31
C SER A 81 -14.60 15.43 1.07
N SER A 82 -15.46 15.92 1.96
CA SER A 82 -15.11 16.98 2.91
C SER A 82 -14.14 16.52 4.00
N GLU A 83 -13.98 15.21 4.18
CA GLU A 83 -13.00 14.61 5.09
C GLU A 83 -11.63 14.48 4.40
N ILE A 84 -10.57 14.66 5.20
CA ILE A 84 -9.18 14.65 4.72
C ILE A 84 -8.87 13.29 4.06
N GLU A 85 -8.32 13.34 2.85
CA GLU A 85 -7.84 12.19 2.06
C GLU A 85 -8.90 11.11 1.73
N ARG A 86 -10.19 11.41 1.93
CA ARG A 86 -11.29 10.47 1.63
C ARG A 86 -12.04 10.84 0.35
N HIS A 87 -12.73 9.85 -0.20
CA HIS A 87 -13.46 9.96 -1.47
C HIS A 87 -14.95 9.64 -1.26
N GLU A 88 -15.80 10.43 -1.91
CA GLU A 88 -17.24 10.19 -1.99
C GLU A 88 -17.59 9.50 -3.32
N LEU A 89 -18.40 8.45 -3.21
CA LEU A 89 -19.03 7.75 -4.31
C LEU A 89 -20.53 8.01 -4.27
N THR A 90 -21.05 8.74 -5.25
CA THR A 90 -22.49 8.92 -5.45
C THR A 90 -22.99 7.98 -6.53
N LEU A 91 -23.96 7.14 -6.19
CA LEU A 91 -24.67 6.26 -7.12
C LEU A 91 -26.03 6.85 -7.44
N THR A 92 -26.40 6.94 -8.72
CA THR A 92 -27.72 7.40 -9.16
C THR A 92 -28.47 6.27 -9.85
N GLN A 93 -29.63 5.90 -9.30
CA GLN A 93 -30.52 4.87 -9.84
C GLN A 93 -31.83 5.50 -10.30
N THR A 94 -32.17 5.30 -11.57
CA THR A 94 -33.49 5.66 -12.08
C THR A 94 -34.47 4.55 -11.72
N ARG A 95 -35.49 4.85 -10.91
CA ARG A 95 -36.55 3.91 -10.51
C ARG A 95 -37.90 4.33 -11.08
N LEU A 96 -38.74 3.34 -11.38
CA LEU A 96 -40.14 3.58 -11.73
C LEU A 96 -40.87 4.15 -10.52
N ASN A 97 -41.65 5.22 -10.72
CA ASN A 97 -42.43 5.80 -9.65
C ASN A 97 -43.64 4.90 -9.37
N ALA A 98 -43.83 4.46 -8.12
CA ALA A 98 -44.90 3.53 -7.76
C ALA A 98 -46.31 4.12 -7.95
N THR A 99 -46.43 5.45 -8.10
CA THR A 99 -47.69 6.19 -8.13
C THR A 99 -47.93 6.99 -9.40
N SER A 100 -47.01 7.00 -10.37
CA SER A 100 -47.22 7.68 -11.67
C SER A 100 -46.39 7.03 -12.79
N THR A 101 -46.77 7.27 -14.05
CA THR A 101 -46.06 6.81 -15.27
C THR A 101 -44.67 7.44 -15.47
N GLY A 102 -44.13 8.14 -14.46
CA GLY A 102 -42.83 8.80 -14.50
C GLY A 102 -41.70 7.96 -13.89
N THR A 103 -40.47 8.27 -14.26
CA THR A 103 -39.25 7.77 -13.61
C THR A 103 -38.72 8.80 -12.62
N ARG A 104 -38.17 8.35 -11.49
CA ARG A 104 -37.47 9.21 -10.52
C ARG A 104 -36.04 8.74 -10.32
N ASP A 105 -35.10 9.68 -10.39
CA ASP A 105 -33.70 9.41 -10.02
C ASP A 105 -33.55 9.47 -8.49
N GLN A 106 -33.00 8.41 -7.93
CA GLN A 106 -32.60 8.31 -6.53
C GLN A 106 -31.08 8.27 -6.45
N ALA A 107 -30.49 9.24 -5.75
CA ALA A 107 -29.05 9.30 -5.51
C ALA A 107 -28.72 8.83 -4.08
N SER A 108 -27.59 8.15 -3.92
CA SER A 108 -27.05 7.75 -2.62
C SER A 108 -25.54 7.98 -2.62
N THR A 109 -25.04 8.71 -1.63
CA THR A 109 -23.61 9.05 -1.47
C THR A 109 -23.02 8.26 -0.33
N PHE A 110 -21.80 7.75 -0.53
CA PHE A 110 -21.05 6.96 0.43
C PHE A 110 -19.61 7.44 0.48
N THR A 111 -19.03 7.52 1.68
CA THR A 111 -17.64 7.94 1.88
C THR A 111 -16.75 6.72 2.12
N TYR A 112 -15.58 6.72 1.47
CA TYR A 112 -14.57 5.66 1.54
C TYR A 112 -13.18 6.29 1.67
N ASP A 113 -12.20 5.51 2.12
CA ASP A 113 -10.81 5.98 2.15
C ASP A 113 -10.30 6.20 0.72
N ARG A 114 -10.63 5.30 -0.20
CA ARG A 114 -10.40 5.53 -1.64
C ARG A 114 -11.46 4.85 -2.50
N VAL A 115 -11.78 5.48 -3.62
CA VAL A 115 -12.69 4.91 -4.65
C VAL A 115 -11.91 4.71 -5.95
N PHE A 116 -11.83 3.46 -6.40
CA PHE A 116 -11.19 3.07 -7.64
C PHE A 116 -12.23 2.96 -8.77
N GLY A 117 -11.99 3.70 -9.85
CA GLY A 117 -12.85 3.68 -11.03
C GLY A 117 -12.65 2.43 -11.89
N PRO A 118 -13.49 2.24 -12.92
CA PRO A 118 -13.40 1.08 -13.81
C PRO A 118 -12.14 1.06 -14.69
N ALA A 119 -11.48 2.21 -14.86
CA ALA A 119 -10.21 2.32 -15.57
C ALA A 119 -9.00 1.97 -14.68
N THR A 120 -9.20 1.85 -13.36
CA THR A 120 -8.10 1.57 -12.43
C THR A 120 -7.59 0.14 -12.60
N THR A 121 -6.28 0.04 -12.78
CA THR A 121 -5.54 -1.22 -12.97
C THR A 121 -5.34 -1.98 -11.65
N GLN A 122 -4.93 -3.24 -11.72
CA GLN A 122 -4.67 -4.01 -10.49
C GLN A 122 -3.42 -3.50 -9.78
N GLU A 123 -2.44 -3.04 -10.54
CA GLU A 123 -1.19 -2.48 -10.07
C GLU A 123 -1.46 -1.20 -9.26
N GLU A 124 -2.35 -0.33 -9.73
CA GLU A 124 -2.75 0.88 -9.01
C GLU A 124 -3.52 0.57 -7.72
N VAL A 125 -4.37 -0.46 -7.71
CA VAL A 125 -5.05 -0.91 -6.49
C VAL A 125 -4.04 -1.49 -5.50
N PHE A 126 -3.10 -2.32 -5.98
CA PHE A 126 -2.07 -2.91 -5.13
C PHE A 126 -1.09 -1.88 -4.59
N ALA A 127 -0.77 -0.83 -5.34
CA ALA A 127 0.08 0.26 -4.84
C ALA A 127 -0.52 0.96 -3.60
N GLU A 128 -1.85 0.99 -3.49
CA GLU A 128 -2.53 1.56 -2.32
C GLU A 128 -2.65 0.55 -1.16
N VAL A 129 -3.05 -0.69 -1.46
CA VAL A 129 -3.36 -1.71 -0.44
C VAL A 129 -2.10 -2.48 0.01
N GLY A 130 -1.03 -2.38 -0.77
CA GLY A 130 0.22 -3.12 -0.59
C GLY A 130 0.97 -2.78 0.71
N THR A 131 0.72 -1.61 1.30
CA THR A 131 1.32 -1.23 2.59
C THR A 131 0.93 -2.20 3.71
N LEU A 132 -0.24 -2.85 3.63
CA LEU A 132 -0.62 -3.93 4.54
C LEU A 132 0.32 -5.14 4.47
N VAL A 133 0.89 -5.43 3.30
CA VAL A 133 1.85 -6.51 3.11
C VAL A 133 3.17 -6.15 3.80
N ASP A 134 3.62 -4.90 3.66
CA ASP A 134 4.82 -4.42 4.35
C ASP A 134 4.64 -4.49 5.87
N SER A 135 3.50 -4.05 6.40
CA SER A 135 3.16 -4.22 7.83
C SER A 135 3.19 -5.70 8.25
N ALA A 136 2.67 -6.60 7.43
CA ALA A 136 2.70 -8.03 7.72
C ALA A 136 4.14 -8.59 7.76
N VAL A 137 5.00 -8.17 6.84
CA VAL A 137 6.43 -8.54 6.82
C VAL A 137 7.16 -7.99 8.04
N ASP A 138 6.79 -6.80 8.51
CA ASP A 138 7.34 -6.18 9.72
C ASP A 138 6.80 -6.80 11.03
N GLY A 139 5.88 -7.77 10.94
CA GLY A 139 5.38 -8.56 12.07
C GLY A 139 4.02 -8.12 12.63
N TYR A 140 3.33 -7.22 11.93
CA TYR A 140 1.99 -6.76 12.30
C TYR A 140 0.90 -7.67 11.76
N LYS A 141 -0.23 -7.71 12.46
CA LYS A 141 -1.41 -8.47 12.01
C LYS A 141 -2.15 -7.64 10.97
N ALA A 142 -2.13 -8.09 9.72
CA ALA A 142 -2.91 -7.51 8.63
C ALA A 142 -4.02 -8.48 8.18
N CYS A 143 -5.16 -7.93 7.80
CA CYS A 143 -6.28 -8.68 7.24
C CYS A 143 -6.94 -7.88 6.12
N ALA A 144 -7.24 -8.54 4.99
CA ALA A 144 -7.91 -7.94 3.86
C ALA A 144 -9.15 -8.76 3.50
N PHE A 145 -10.27 -8.07 3.28
CA PHE A 145 -11.52 -8.68 2.86
C PHE A 145 -11.98 -8.05 1.55
N ALA A 146 -12.45 -8.89 0.62
CA ALA A 146 -13.13 -8.44 -0.59
C ALA A 146 -14.63 -8.71 -0.45
N TYR A 147 -15.44 -7.65 -0.46
CA TYR A 147 -16.90 -7.74 -0.31
C TYR A 147 -17.63 -7.28 -1.58
N GLY A 148 -18.76 -7.91 -1.88
CA GLY A 148 -19.61 -7.56 -3.03
C GLY A 148 -20.36 -8.76 -3.63
N GLN A 149 -21.35 -8.48 -4.48
CA GLN A 149 -22.15 -9.51 -5.16
C GLN A 149 -21.33 -10.39 -6.11
N THR A 150 -21.82 -11.58 -6.48
CA THR A 150 -21.20 -12.43 -7.50
C THR A 150 -20.96 -11.65 -8.80
N GLY A 151 -19.78 -11.79 -9.40
CA GLY A 151 -19.37 -11.04 -10.61
C GLY A 151 -18.76 -9.65 -10.36
N SER A 152 -18.71 -9.16 -9.12
CA SER A 152 -18.17 -7.83 -8.79
C SER A 152 -16.64 -7.70 -8.86
N GLY A 153 -15.90 -8.79 -9.12
CA GLY A 153 -14.43 -8.79 -9.19
C GLY A 153 -13.71 -8.97 -7.85
N LYS A 154 -14.28 -9.76 -6.93
CA LYS A 154 -13.61 -10.20 -5.69
C LYS A 154 -12.54 -11.27 -5.94
N THR A 155 -12.70 -12.05 -7.00
CA THR A 155 -11.78 -13.09 -7.49
C THR A 155 -11.07 -12.54 -8.71
#